data_AF-A0A914WM52-F1
#
_entry.id   AF-A0A914WM52-F1
#
_cell.length_a   1.000
_cell.length_b   1.000
_cell.length_c   1.000
_cell.angle_alpha   90.00
_cell.angle_beta   90.00
_cell.angle_gamma   90.00
#
_symmetry.space_group_name_H-M   'P 1'
#
loop_
_entity.id
_entity.type
_entity.pdbx_description
1 polymer ?
#
loop_
_entity_poly.entity_id
_entity_poly.type
_entity_poly.pdbx_seq_one_letter_code
_entity_poly.pdbx_strand_id
1 'polypeptide(L)'
;MISVKFVLIVLASKVVLTVLNPLLRSEDDVPTRQRRGSGCKDVWRIHRSWLTEDQKEELKTLNYDGADFETLYDKIWSYYVNTKGAVRKEARLKLRDSCLSILKNLIGDENANQLKLLKQQGAKNSEVFASAGQFIEVIDDSEKRQQAEKVVRSCKQVFGSSNKKRRQL
;
A
#
# COMPACT_ATOMS: atom_id res chain seq x y z
N MET A 1 49.58 -20.41 0.65
CA MET A 1 49.31 -20.82 -0.75
C MET A 1 47.88 -21.31 -0.83
N ILE A 2 46.96 -20.54 -1.43
CA ILE A 2 45.55 -20.94 -1.57
C ILE A 2 45.50 -22.03 -2.64
N SER A 3 45.04 -23.23 -2.28
CA SER A 3 44.99 -24.39 -3.18
C SER A 3 44.10 -24.10 -4.38
N VAL A 4 44.58 -24.41 -5.59
CA VAL A 4 43.85 -24.19 -6.86
C VAL A 4 42.47 -24.87 -6.85
N LYS A 5 42.32 -25.97 -6.10
CA LYS A 5 41.03 -26.64 -5.87
C LYS A 5 40.04 -25.74 -5.10
N PHE A 6 40.51 -24.94 -4.15
CA PHE A 6 39.68 -24.01 -3.38
C PHE A 6 39.19 -22.85 -4.26
N VAL A 7 40.05 -22.35 -5.17
CA VAL A 7 39.69 -21.30 -6.13
C VAL A 7 38.61 -21.79 -7.11
N LEU A 8 38.74 -23.02 -7.63
CA LEU A 8 37.75 -23.63 -8.52
C LEU A 8 36.38 -23.86 -7.86
N ILE A 9 36.36 -24.29 -6.59
CA ILE A 9 35.10 -24.49 -5.83
C ILE A 9 34.38 -23.14 -5.60
N VAL A 10 35.12 -22.08 -5.26
CA VAL A 10 34.57 -20.73 -5.06
C VAL A 10 34.05 -20.14 -6.38
N LEU A 11 34.77 -20.34 -7.48
CA LEU A 11 34.36 -19.88 -8.81
C LEU A 11 33.12 -20.64 -9.32
N ALA A 12 33.08 -21.97 -9.18
CA ALA A 12 31.92 -22.78 -9.56
C ALA A 12 30.68 -22.40 -8.75
N SER A 13 30.83 -22.13 -7.45
CA SER A 13 29.72 -21.70 -6.58
C SER A 13 29.18 -20.32 -6.96
N LYS A 14 30.06 -19.35 -7.30
CA LYS A 14 29.64 -18.03 -7.79
C LYS A 14 28.93 -18.10 -9.13
N VAL A 15 29.42 -18.93 -10.07
CA VAL A 15 28.78 -19.10 -11.39
C VAL A 15 27.38 -19.73 -11.24
N VAL A 16 27.23 -20.77 -10.40
CA VAL A 16 25.93 -21.40 -10.12
C VAL A 16 24.95 -20.42 -9.47
N LEU A 17 25.40 -19.60 -8.52
CA LEU A 17 24.57 -18.55 -7.91
C LEU A 17 24.15 -17.47 -8.91
N THR A 18 25.02 -17.06 -9.85
CA THR A 18 24.66 -16.05 -10.87
C THR A 18 23.68 -16.56 -11.92
N VAL A 19 23.74 -17.86 -12.28
CA VAL A 19 22.91 -18.45 -13.35
C VAL A 19 21.52 -18.87 -12.86
N LEU A 20 21.37 -19.25 -11.58
CA LEU A 20 20.06 -19.63 -10.99
C LEU A 20 19.27 -18.45 -10.42
N ASN A 21 19.91 -17.29 -10.19
CA ASN A 21 19.27 -16.11 -9.62
C ASN A 21 18.05 -15.60 -10.42
N PRO A 22 18.01 -15.63 -11.77
CA PRO A 22 16.87 -15.12 -12.53
C PRO A 22 15.57 -15.91 -12.33
N LEU A 23 15.63 -17.16 -11.88
CA LEU A 23 14.47 -18.05 -11.70
C LEU A 23 13.98 -18.18 -10.25
N LEU A 24 14.68 -17.55 -9.30
CA LEU A 24 14.29 -17.42 -7.89
C LEU A 24 14.03 -15.96 -7.52
N ARG A 25 13.49 -15.18 -8.45
CA ARG A 25 13.07 -13.81 -8.15
C ARG A 25 11.79 -13.86 -7.31
N SER A 26 11.97 -13.76 -6.00
CA SER A 26 10.89 -13.52 -5.06
C SER A 26 10.05 -12.32 -5.51
N GLU A 27 8.74 -12.33 -5.24
CA GLU A 27 7.86 -11.20 -5.54
C GLU A 27 8.22 -9.92 -4.76
N ASP A 28 9.16 -10.02 -3.83
CA ASP A 28 9.55 -8.96 -2.90
C ASP A 28 10.80 -8.14 -3.33
N ASP A 29 11.55 -8.57 -4.35
CA ASP A 29 12.77 -7.86 -4.79
C ASP A 29 12.49 -6.83 -5.92
N VAL A 30 12.00 -5.65 -5.49
CA VAL A 30 11.95 -4.42 -6.29
C VAL A 30 13.25 -3.61 -6.09
N PRO A 31 14.02 -3.31 -7.16
CA PRO A 31 15.23 -2.48 -7.04
C PRO A 31 14.90 -1.05 -6.59
N THR A 32 15.43 -0.65 -5.44
CA THR A 32 15.32 0.72 -4.91
C THR A 32 16.27 1.67 -5.65
N ARG A 33 15.94 2.01 -6.90
CA ARG A 33 16.57 3.18 -7.56
C ARG A 33 15.95 4.44 -6.97
N GLN A 34 16.61 4.97 -5.95
CA GLN A 34 16.28 6.19 -5.20
C GLN A 34 15.89 7.36 -6.14
N ARG A 35 14.59 7.57 -6.38
CA ARG A 35 14.03 8.85 -6.82
C ARG A 35 13.34 9.51 -5.63
N ARG A 36 13.64 10.80 -5.44
CA ARG A 36 13.20 11.64 -4.32
C ARG A 36 11.71 11.97 -4.48
N GLY A 37 10.84 11.09 -4.02
CA GLY A 37 9.48 11.42 -3.62
C GLY A 37 9.32 11.05 -2.14
N SER A 38 8.91 11.99 -1.30
CA SER A 38 8.76 11.81 0.15
C SER A 38 7.46 11.09 0.54
N GLY A 39 6.62 10.71 -0.43
CA GLY A 39 5.34 10.01 -0.24
C GLY A 39 5.43 8.51 0.10
N CYS A 40 4.26 7.94 0.43
CA CYS A 40 4.09 6.54 0.84
C CYS A 40 4.53 5.55 -0.26
N LYS A 41 5.73 4.96 -0.10
CA LYS A 41 6.38 4.07 -1.08
C LYS A 41 5.74 2.68 -1.19
N ASP A 42 4.82 2.34 -0.29
CA ASP A 42 4.27 1.00 -0.12
C ASP A 42 2.78 0.88 -0.50
N VAL A 43 2.23 1.81 -1.28
CA VAL A 43 0.84 1.72 -1.81
C VAL A 43 0.62 0.40 -2.55
N TRP A 44 1.63 -0.09 -3.26
CA TRP A 44 1.52 -1.34 -4.00
C TRP A 44 1.34 -2.57 -3.08
N ARG A 45 1.75 -2.49 -1.81
CA ARG A 45 1.68 -3.59 -0.81
C ARG A 45 0.30 -3.71 -0.14
N ILE A 46 -0.66 -2.88 -0.54
CA ILE A 46 -2.06 -2.99 -0.12
C ILE A 46 -2.59 -4.40 -0.47
N HIS A 47 -3.54 -4.93 0.33
CA HIS A 47 -4.13 -6.24 0.07
C HIS A 47 -4.93 -6.23 -1.25
N ARG A 48 -4.35 -6.84 -2.30
CA ARG A 48 -4.82 -6.84 -3.70
C ARG A 48 -5.49 -8.16 -4.12
N SER A 49 -5.96 -8.99 -3.19
CA SER A 49 -6.61 -10.28 -3.52
C SER A 49 -7.87 -10.15 -4.38
N TRP A 50 -8.54 -9.00 -4.31
CA TRP A 50 -9.76 -8.69 -5.03
C TRP A 50 -9.54 -8.17 -6.46
N LEU A 51 -8.28 -7.97 -6.86
CA LEU A 51 -7.90 -7.58 -8.22
C LEU A 51 -7.73 -8.81 -9.13
N THR A 52 -7.97 -8.63 -10.43
CA THR A 52 -7.61 -9.63 -11.43
C THR A 52 -6.09 -9.70 -11.60
N GLU A 53 -5.58 -10.79 -12.18
CA GLU A 53 -4.14 -10.93 -12.44
C GLU A 53 -3.62 -9.79 -13.34
N ASP A 54 -4.34 -9.44 -14.41
CA ASP A 54 -3.98 -8.31 -15.28
C ASP A 54 -3.87 -6.98 -14.52
N GLN A 55 -4.76 -6.73 -13.55
CA GLN A 55 -4.73 -5.51 -12.74
C GLN A 55 -3.57 -5.52 -11.75
N LYS A 56 -3.23 -6.69 -11.20
CA LYS A 56 -2.05 -6.85 -10.32
C LYS A 56 -0.77 -6.62 -11.11
N GLU A 57 -0.68 -7.14 -12.33
CA GLU A 57 0.46 -6.96 -13.22
C GLU A 57 0.60 -5.50 -13.65
N GLU A 58 -0.49 -4.83 -14.04
CA GLU A 58 -0.47 -3.40 -14.37
C GLU A 58 0.05 -2.55 -13.19
N LEU A 59 -0.45 -2.78 -11.98
CA LEU A 59 0.05 -2.08 -10.78
C LEU A 59 1.51 -2.42 -10.45
N LYS A 60 1.93 -3.66 -10.71
CA LYS A 60 3.31 -4.10 -10.51
C LYS A 60 4.24 -3.36 -11.46
N THR A 61 3.88 -3.27 -12.74
CA THR A 61 4.62 -2.52 -13.76
C THR A 61 4.70 -1.03 -13.40
N LEU A 62 3.57 -0.39 -13.06
CA LEU A 62 3.57 1.01 -12.61
C LEU A 62 4.53 1.25 -11.44
N ASN A 63 4.54 0.34 -10.46
CA ASN A 63 5.45 0.41 -9.32
C ASN A 63 6.92 0.24 -9.74
N TYR A 64 7.22 -0.69 -10.64
CA TYR A 64 8.58 -0.88 -11.17
C TYR A 64 9.09 0.33 -11.96
N ASP A 65 8.20 0.97 -12.72
CA ASP A 65 8.51 2.16 -13.51
C ASP A 65 8.67 3.42 -12.64
N GLY A 66 8.40 3.32 -11.34
CA GLY A 66 8.56 4.40 -10.38
C GLY A 66 7.40 5.39 -10.41
N ALA A 67 6.17 4.92 -10.70
CA ALA A 67 4.97 5.72 -10.55
C ALA A 67 4.86 6.30 -9.14
N ASP A 68 4.38 7.54 -9.06
CA ASP A 68 4.20 8.23 -7.80
C ASP A 68 2.98 7.71 -7.02
N PHE A 69 2.84 8.19 -5.78
CA PHE A 69 1.74 7.83 -4.91
C PHE A 69 0.39 8.07 -5.57
N GLU A 70 0.21 9.25 -6.18
CA GLU A 70 -1.07 9.66 -6.78
C GLU A 70 -1.48 8.69 -7.89
N THR A 71 -0.56 8.38 -8.81
CA THR A 71 -0.81 7.45 -9.92
C THR A 71 -1.20 6.06 -9.43
N LEU A 72 -0.42 5.47 -8.51
CA LEU A 72 -0.70 4.13 -8.01
C LEU A 72 -2.01 4.08 -7.20
N TYR A 73 -2.21 5.07 -6.32
CA TYR A 73 -3.37 5.12 -5.45
C TYR A 73 -4.66 5.34 -6.25
N ASP A 74 -4.65 6.25 -7.23
CA ASP A 74 -5.80 6.47 -8.11
C ASP A 74 -6.11 5.26 -8.97
N LYS A 75 -5.10 4.54 -9.44
CA LYS A 75 -5.32 3.32 -10.20
C LYS A 75 -6.03 2.25 -9.35
N ILE A 76 -5.56 2.01 -8.13
CA ILE A 76 -6.23 1.09 -7.18
C ILE A 76 -7.67 1.54 -6.92
N TRP A 77 -7.87 2.83 -6.69
CA TRP A 77 -9.19 3.38 -6.43
C TRP A 77 -10.13 3.25 -7.64
N SER A 78 -9.60 3.43 -8.85
CA SER A 78 -10.33 3.26 -10.11
C SER A 78 -10.84 1.83 -10.28
N TYR A 79 -10.05 0.81 -9.96
CA TYR A 79 -10.51 -0.57 -10.00
C TYR A 79 -11.63 -0.78 -8.97
N TYR A 80 -11.45 -0.27 -7.75
CA TYR A 80 -12.45 -0.40 -6.68
C TYR A 80 -13.81 0.17 -7.08
N VAL A 81 -13.84 1.40 -7.61
CA VAL A 81 -15.12 2.06 -7.97
C VAL A 81 -15.85 1.32 -9.10
N ASN A 82 -15.12 0.62 -9.96
CA ASN A 82 -15.67 -0.18 -11.05
C ASN A 82 -16.11 -1.60 -10.64
N THR A 83 -15.70 -2.08 -9.46
CA THR A 83 -16.18 -3.38 -8.93
C THR A 83 -17.67 -3.33 -8.55
N LYS A 84 -18.34 -4.47 -8.68
CA LYS A 84 -19.75 -4.70 -8.31
C LYS A 84 -19.91 -6.01 -7.52
N GLY A 85 -21.09 -6.24 -6.96
CA GLY A 85 -21.46 -7.53 -6.37
C GLY A 85 -20.50 -8.01 -5.27
N ALA A 86 -20.13 -9.30 -5.33
CA ALA A 86 -19.24 -9.95 -4.37
C ALA A 86 -17.83 -9.33 -4.35
N VAL A 87 -17.28 -9.04 -5.53
CA VAL A 87 -15.94 -8.42 -5.68
C VAL A 87 -15.90 -7.07 -4.96
N ARG A 88 -16.94 -6.24 -5.08
CA ARG A 88 -16.99 -4.95 -4.35
C ARG A 88 -17.03 -5.12 -2.83
N LYS A 89 -17.67 -6.18 -2.34
CA LYS A 89 -17.71 -6.48 -0.90
C LYS A 89 -16.32 -6.91 -0.41
N GLU A 90 -15.65 -7.79 -1.15
CA GLU A 90 -14.28 -8.20 -0.83
C GLU A 90 -13.31 -7.02 -0.87
N ALA A 91 -13.31 -6.26 -1.96
CA ALA A 91 -12.47 -5.07 -2.13
C ALA A 91 -12.68 -4.07 -1.00
N ARG A 92 -13.92 -3.86 -0.57
CA ARG A 92 -14.25 -2.99 0.56
C ARG A 92 -13.63 -3.49 1.87
N LEU A 93 -13.67 -4.80 2.15
CA LEU A 93 -13.07 -5.35 3.36
C LEU A 93 -11.56 -5.15 3.35
N LYS A 94 -10.90 -5.54 2.24
CA LYS A 94 -9.45 -5.39 2.09
C LYS A 94 -8.99 -3.92 2.17
N LEU A 95 -9.71 -3.00 1.54
CA LEU A 95 -9.39 -1.57 1.61
C LEU A 95 -9.61 -0.97 3.01
N ARG A 96 -10.60 -1.47 3.78
CA ARG A 96 -10.76 -1.05 5.19
C ARG A 96 -9.57 -1.46 6.04
N ASP A 97 -9.08 -2.68 5.85
CA ASP A 97 -7.93 -3.21 6.58
C ASP A 97 -6.66 -2.41 6.27
N SER A 98 -6.52 -1.96 5.01
CA SER A 98 -5.36 -1.17 4.59
C SER A 98 -5.44 0.32 4.96
N CYS A 99 -6.61 0.88 5.30
CA CYS A 99 -6.77 2.31 5.57
C CYS A 99 -5.80 2.87 6.62
N LEU A 100 -5.68 2.21 7.78
CA LEU A 100 -4.77 2.66 8.84
C LEU A 100 -3.30 2.44 8.46
N SER A 101 -3.01 1.36 7.71
CA SER A 101 -1.65 1.05 7.28
C SER A 101 -1.11 2.10 6.30
N ILE A 102 -1.93 2.54 5.35
CA ILE A 102 -1.54 3.57 4.38
C ILE A 102 -1.37 4.91 5.10
N LEU A 103 -2.30 5.24 6.00
CA LEU A 103 -2.27 6.49 6.73
C LEU A 103 -1.03 6.58 7.65
N LYS A 104 -0.64 5.47 8.31
CA LYS A 104 0.55 5.39 9.15
C LYS A 104 1.81 5.91 8.46
N ASN A 105 2.01 5.57 7.18
CA ASN A 105 3.20 6.00 6.43
C ASN A 105 3.22 7.51 6.15
N LEU A 106 2.08 8.19 6.30
CA LEU A 106 1.93 9.62 6.05
C LEU A 106 1.93 10.44 7.34
N ILE A 107 1.27 9.94 8.40
CA ILE A 107 1.14 10.65 9.69
C ILE A 107 2.19 10.24 10.73
N GLY A 108 2.99 9.21 10.45
CA GLY A 108 4.00 8.67 11.36
C GLY A 108 3.46 7.62 12.34
N ASP A 109 4.38 6.85 12.93
CA ASP A 109 4.08 5.74 13.85
C ASP A 109 3.33 6.18 15.11
N GLU A 110 3.73 7.30 15.70
CA GLU A 110 3.15 7.82 16.94
C GLU A 110 1.65 8.11 16.76
N ASN A 111 1.32 8.95 15.80
CA ASN A 111 -0.06 9.32 15.47
C ASN A 111 -0.87 8.09 15.03
N ALA A 112 -0.27 7.17 14.25
CA ALA A 112 -0.93 5.93 13.85
C ALA A 112 -1.26 5.01 15.03
N ASN A 113 -0.38 4.91 16.02
CA ASN A 113 -0.62 4.14 17.23
C ASN A 113 -1.75 4.74 18.07
N GLN A 114 -1.85 6.06 18.13
CA GLN A 114 -2.99 6.74 18.76
C GLN A 114 -4.31 6.41 18.07
N LEU A 115 -4.36 6.44 16.73
CA LEU A 115 -5.55 6.03 15.96
C LEU A 115 -5.92 4.56 16.20
N LYS A 116 -4.91 3.68 16.28
CA LYS A 116 -5.10 2.25 16.58
C LYS A 116 -5.66 2.05 17.98
N LEU A 117 -5.15 2.78 18.97
CA LEU A 117 -5.63 2.73 20.34
C LEU A 117 -7.08 3.20 20.44
N LEU A 118 -7.44 4.32 19.81
CA LEU A 118 -8.83 4.79 19.73
C LEU A 118 -9.74 3.70 19.16
N LYS A 119 -9.30 3.06 18.08
CA LYS A 119 -10.06 1.97 17.46
C LYS A 119 -10.25 0.77 18.41
N GLN A 120 -9.22 0.41 19.17
CA GLN A 120 -9.26 -0.67 20.16
C GLN A 120 -10.15 -0.33 21.37
N GLN A 121 -10.21 0.95 21.75
CA GLN A 121 -11.09 1.48 22.80
C GLN A 121 -12.56 1.57 22.36
N GLY A 122 -12.89 1.14 21.14
CA GLY A 122 -14.27 1.12 20.64
C GLY A 122 -14.71 2.42 19.95
N ALA A 123 -13.78 3.34 19.66
CA ALA A 123 -14.11 4.56 18.94
C ALA A 123 -14.76 4.25 17.58
N LYS A 124 -15.73 5.08 17.21
CA LYS A 124 -16.39 4.99 15.89
C LYS A 124 -15.40 5.38 14.81
N ASN A 125 -15.56 4.83 13.61
CA ASN A 125 -14.69 5.19 12.48
C ASN A 125 -14.70 6.71 12.21
N SER A 126 -15.83 7.38 12.45
CA SER A 126 -15.94 8.84 12.34
C SER A 126 -15.02 9.59 13.29
N GLU A 127 -14.87 9.10 14.53
CA GLU A 127 -13.99 9.68 15.56
C GLU A 127 -12.53 9.44 15.17
N VAL A 128 -12.19 8.21 14.78
CA VAL A 128 -10.84 7.87 14.27
C VAL A 128 -10.45 8.76 13.09
N PHE A 129 -11.37 9.00 12.14
CA PHE A 129 -11.09 9.87 11.00
C PHE A 129 -11.09 11.37 11.33
N ALA A 130 -11.72 11.79 12.42
CA ALA A 130 -11.62 13.16 12.91
C ALA A 130 -10.23 13.39 13.53
N SER A 131 -9.78 12.49 14.40
CA SER A 131 -8.43 12.53 14.97
C SER A 131 -7.34 12.43 13.89
N ALA A 132 -7.54 11.60 12.87
CA ALA A 132 -6.65 11.55 11.72
C ALA A 132 -6.54 12.92 11.02
N GLY A 133 -7.63 13.66 10.89
CA GLY A 133 -7.62 15.02 10.32
C GLY A 133 -6.77 15.99 11.14
N GLN A 134 -6.85 15.93 12.46
CA GLN A 134 -6.04 16.77 13.36
C GLN A 134 -4.53 16.48 13.20
N PHE A 135 -4.14 15.21 13.08
CA PHE A 135 -2.75 14.84 12.84
C PHE A 135 -2.25 15.28 11.46
N ILE A 136 -3.14 15.41 10.48
CA ILE A 136 -2.81 15.85 9.13
C ILE A 136 -2.58 17.36 9.07
N GLU A 137 -3.34 18.16 9.83
CA GLU A 137 -3.22 19.63 9.85
C GLU A 137 -1.83 20.10 10.29
N VAL A 138 -1.19 19.34 11.18
CA VAL A 138 0.15 19.64 11.71
C VAL A 138 1.29 19.07 10.85
N ILE A 139 1.00 18.47 9.70
CA ILE A 139 2.03 18.01 8.75
C ILE A 139 2.55 19.22 7.96
N ASP A 140 3.85 19.51 8.10
CA ASP A 140 4.52 20.60 7.37
C ASP A 140 4.71 20.31 5.87
N ASP A 141 4.97 19.04 5.52
CA ASP A 141 5.14 18.60 4.14
C ASP A 141 3.79 18.62 3.41
N SER A 142 3.59 19.64 2.56
CA SER A 142 2.34 19.84 1.84
C SER A 142 1.96 18.67 0.93
N GLU A 143 2.93 17.94 0.36
CA GLU A 143 2.67 16.77 -0.48
C GLU A 143 2.12 15.63 0.38
N LYS A 144 2.80 15.32 1.50
CA LYS A 144 2.34 14.30 2.46
C LYS A 144 0.97 14.63 3.04
N ARG A 145 0.72 15.91 3.34
CA ARG A 145 -0.56 16.37 3.85
C ARG A 145 -1.69 16.10 2.85
N GLN A 146 -1.49 16.47 1.58
CA GLN A 146 -2.47 16.20 0.51
C GLN A 146 -2.72 14.70 0.29
N GLN A 147 -1.66 13.90 0.31
CA GLN A 147 -1.77 12.44 0.23
C GLN A 147 -2.59 11.88 1.41
N ALA A 148 -2.34 12.35 2.62
CA ALA A 148 -3.04 11.90 3.82
C ALA A 148 -4.52 12.29 3.80
N GLU A 149 -4.84 13.52 3.37
CA GLU A 149 -6.22 13.97 3.16
C GLU A 149 -6.95 13.09 2.14
N LYS A 150 -6.29 12.77 1.02
CA LYS A 150 -6.83 11.88 -0.01
C LYS A 150 -7.13 10.49 0.55
N VAL A 151 -6.21 9.91 1.32
CA VAL A 151 -6.40 8.62 1.99
C VAL A 151 -7.58 8.67 2.95
N VAL A 152 -7.67 9.69 3.81
CA VAL A 152 -8.79 9.84 4.76
C VAL A 152 -10.12 9.97 4.03
N ARG A 153 -10.19 10.75 2.94
CA ARG A 153 -11.40 10.91 2.11
C ARG A 153 -11.85 9.58 1.51
N SER A 154 -10.94 8.84 0.88
CA SER A 154 -11.23 7.53 0.29
C SER A 154 -11.63 6.51 1.35
N CYS A 155 -10.93 6.47 2.49
CA CYS A 155 -11.28 5.60 3.61
C CYS A 155 -12.68 5.89 4.16
N LYS A 156 -13.06 7.16 4.34
CA LYS A 156 -14.43 7.56 4.70
C LYS A 156 -15.45 6.99 3.70
N GLN A 157 -15.16 6.97 2.40
CA GLN A 157 -16.04 6.37 1.39
C GLN A 157 -16.17 4.85 1.55
N VAL A 158 -15.08 4.13 1.82
CA VAL A 158 -15.12 2.67 2.04
C VAL A 158 -15.92 2.30 3.30
N PHE A 159 -15.79 3.08 4.38
CA PHE A 159 -16.56 2.87 5.61
C PHE A 159 -18.01 3.35 5.52
N GLY A 160 -18.27 4.46 4.82
CA GLY A 160 -19.60 5.07 4.65
C GLY A 160 -20.47 4.46 3.55
N SER A 161 -19.92 3.60 2.68
CA SER A 161 -20.65 2.95 1.57
C SER A 161 -21.67 1.87 2.00
N SER A 162 -22.13 1.93 3.24
CA SER A 162 -23.24 1.15 3.79
C SER A 162 -24.57 1.70 3.28
N ASN A 163 -25.15 1.07 2.24
CA ASN A 163 -26.57 1.11 1.88
C ASN A 163 -27.33 2.43 2.16
N LYS A 164 -27.04 3.50 1.41
CA LYS A 164 -27.97 4.65 1.31
C LYS A 164 -29.31 4.30 0.65
N LYS A 165 -29.53 3.06 0.18
CA LYS A 165 -30.82 2.58 -0.33
C LYS A 165 -31.86 2.23 0.76
N ARG A 166 -31.53 2.38 2.06
CA ARG A 166 -32.46 2.04 3.16
C ARG A 166 -32.96 3.27 3.94
N ARG A 167 -33.14 4.40 3.25
CA ARG A 167 -33.81 5.61 3.78
C ARG A 167 -34.93 6.12 2.87
N GLN A 168 -35.31 5.36 1.85
CA GLN A 168 -36.46 5.61 0.98
C GLN A 168 -37.11 4.28 0.65
N LEU A 169 -37.83 3.71 1.62
CA LEU A 169 -38.94 2.75 1.46
C LEU A 169 -39.75 2.81 2.75
#